data_AF-A0A9X3BIZ3-F1
#
_entry.id   AF-A0A9X3BIZ3-F1
#
_cell.length_a   1.000
_cell.length_b   1.000
_cell.length_c   1.000
_cell.angle_alpha   90.00
_cell.angle_beta   90.00
_cell.angle_gamma   90.00
#
_symmetry.space_group_name_H-M   'P 1'
#
loop_
_entity.id
_entity.type
_entity.pdbx_description
1 polymer ?
#
loop_
_entity_poly.entity_id
_entity_poly.type
_entity_poly.pdbx_seq_one_letter_code
_entity_poly.pdbx_strand_id
1 'polypeptide(L)'
;MVEYEVYDDFDDSVDFEHLLCMVHARRYFVDSLNSDKGRAEYALEQMQLLYAIERRCMDEDSFVEGRKEIRQKEAIPIIHALGKWMKGQLLEVLPKSPIGNALAYSVKYSIQI
;
A
#
# COMPACT_ATOMS: atom_id res chain seq x y z
N MET A 1 18.72 -11.74 38.78
CA MET A 1 19.88 -12.03 37.91
C MET A 1 19.69 -13.47 37.46
N VAL A 2 19.23 -13.75 36.25
CA VAL A 2 19.74 -13.19 34.99
C VAL A 2 18.56 -12.91 34.04
N GLU A 3 18.56 -11.73 33.43
CA GLU A 3 17.70 -11.34 32.31
C GLU A 3 17.84 -12.33 31.16
N TYR A 4 16.72 -12.79 30.62
CA TYR A 4 16.68 -13.42 29.29
C TYR A 4 16.23 -12.30 28.36
N GLU A 5 17.19 -11.69 27.66
CA GLU A 5 16.91 -10.76 26.57
C GLU A 5 16.01 -11.48 25.57
N VAL A 6 14.79 -10.97 25.47
CA VAL A 6 13.78 -11.40 24.52
C VAL A 6 14.31 -11.02 23.15
N TYR A 7 14.50 -12.02 22.28
CA TYR A 7 14.81 -11.81 20.88
C TYR A 7 13.71 -10.90 20.27
N ASP A 8 14.10 -9.66 19.94
CA ASP A 8 13.39 -8.79 19.01
C ASP A 8 13.57 -9.36 17.59
N ASP A 9 12.88 -10.46 17.30
CA ASP A 9 12.68 -10.97 15.95
C ASP A 9 11.18 -11.05 15.71
N PHE A 10 10.56 -9.87 15.59
CA PHE A 10 9.28 -9.73 14.92
C PHE A 10 9.49 -9.91 13.42
N ASP A 11 9.67 -11.16 12.98
CA ASP A 11 9.28 -11.62 11.65
C ASP A 11 7.81 -12.05 11.71
N ASP A 12 6.94 -11.10 12.06
CA ASP A 12 5.49 -11.28 12.00
C ASP A 12 5.03 -10.97 10.57
N SER A 13 4.80 -12.06 9.83
CA SER A 13 3.81 -12.26 8.78
C SER A 13 3.41 -11.04 7.94
N VAL A 14 3.50 -11.19 6.61
CA VAL A 14 2.70 -10.40 5.66
C VAL A 14 1.26 -10.35 6.17
N ASP A 15 0.91 -9.21 6.75
CA ASP A 15 -0.29 -9.05 7.55
C ASP A 15 -1.50 -9.12 6.62
N PHE A 16 -2.41 -10.06 6.88
CA PHE A 16 -3.67 -10.15 6.15
C PHE A 16 -4.44 -8.82 6.21
N GLU A 17 -4.21 -8.02 7.25
CA GLU A 17 -4.73 -6.66 7.39
C GLU A 17 -4.25 -5.73 6.27
N HIS A 18 -2.96 -5.73 5.90
CA HIS A 18 -2.44 -4.85 4.85
C HIS A 18 -2.97 -5.22 3.45
N LEU A 19 -3.08 -6.52 3.15
CA LEU A 19 -3.67 -7.02 1.90
C LEU A 19 -5.15 -6.63 1.79
N LEU A 20 -5.91 -6.83 2.86
CA LEU A 20 -7.33 -6.48 2.92
C LEU A 20 -7.54 -4.95 2.82
N CYS A 21 -6.68 -4.16 3.45
CA CYS A 21 -6.71 -2.70 3.37
C CYS A 21 -6.43 -2.21 1.95
N MET A 22 -5.50 -2.81 1.19
CA MET A 22 -5.26 -2.44 -0.21
C MET A 22 -6.41 -2.83 -1.14
N VAL A 23 -7.06 -3.97 -0.91
CA VAL A 23 -8.27 -4.39 -1.65
C VAL A 23 -9.41 -3.40 -1.43
N HIS A 24 -9.65 -3.01 -0.18
CA HIS A 24 -10.67 -2.02 0.15
C HIS A 24 -10.34 -0.63 -0.42
N ALA A 25 -9.09 -0.18 -0.30
CA ALA A 25 -8.64 1.07 -0.89
C ALA A 25 -8.89 1.10 -2.40
N ARG A 26 -8.51 0.04 -3.12
CA ARG A 26 -8.75 -0.10 -4.56
C ARG A 26 -10.22 0.03 -4.92
N ARG A 27 -11.13 -0.58 -4.15
CA ARG A 27 -12.57 -0.49 -4.38
C ARG A 27 -13.05 0.97 -4.32
N TYR A 28 -12.62 1.73 -3.31
CA TYR A 28 -12.96 3.15 -3.21
C TYR A 28 -12.45 3.97 -4.40
N PHE A 29 -11.27 3.68 -4.93
CA PHE A 29 -10.76 4.34 -6.14
C PHE A 29 -11.54 3.95 -7.40
N VAL A 30 -11.93 2.68 -7.55
CA VAL A 30 -12.81 2.25 -8.65
C VAL A 30 -14.15 2.98 -8.60
N ASP A 31 -14.76 3.07 -7.43
CA ASP A 31 -16.04 3.79 -7.24
C ASP A 31 -15.90 5.29 -7.56
N SER A 32 -14.68 5.83 -7.44
CA SER A 32 -14.36 7.23 -7.72
C SER A 32 -14.13 7.53 -9.20
N LEU A 33 -14.02 6.52 -10.09
CA LEU A 33 -13.73 6.71 -11.52
C LEU A 33 -14.76 7.59 -12.24
N ASN A 34 -16.02 7.54 -11.81
CA ASN A 34 -17.09 8.33 -12.43
C ASN A 34 -17.10 9.80 -11.99
N SER A 35 -16.49 10.12 -10.84
CA SER A 35 -16.50 11.47 -10.26
C SER A 35 -15.15 12.18 -10.33
N ASP A 36 -14.05 11.46 -10.25
CA ASP A 36 -12.69 12.00 -10.28
C ASP A 36 -11.75 10.98 -10.96
N LYS A 37 -11.96 10.84 -12.27
CA LYS A 37 -11.29 9.84 -13.09
C LYS A 37 -9.76 9.95 -13.01
N GLY A 38 -9.22 11.16 -13.12
CA GLY A 38 -7.76 11.37 -13.18
C GLY A 38 -7.04 10.91 -11.92
N ARG A 39 -7.54 11.28 -10.73
CA ARG A 39 -6.94 10.83 -9.46
C ARG A 39 -7.18 9.35 -9.21
N ALA A 40 -8.36 8.86 -9.55
CA ALA A 40 -8.70 7.44 -9.41
C ALA A 40 -7.80 6.55 -10.29
N GLU A 41 -7.62 6.89 -11.57
CA GLU A 41 -6.76 6.13 -12.49
C GLU A 41 -5.31 6.13 -12.02
N TYR A 42 -4.76 7.29 -11.65
CA TYR A 42 -3.40 7.36 -11.12
C TYR A 42 -3.20 6.44 -9.92
N ALA A 43 -4.10 6.48 -8.93
CA ALA A 43 -4.00 5.63 -7.75
C ALA A 43 -4.06 4.13 -8.11
N LEU A 44 -4.98 3.75 -9.01
CA LEU A 44 -5.13 2.37 -9.48
C LEU A 44 -3.90 1.88 -10.26
N GLU A 45 -3.27 2.73 -11.06
CA GLU A 45 -2.01 2.42 -11.76
C GLU A 45 -0.88 2.15 -10.79
N GLN A 46 -0.70 2.98 -9.76
CA GLN A 46 0.34 2.76 -8.75
C GLN A 46 0.09 1.45 -7.97
N MET A 47 -1.17 1.15 -7.63
CA MET A 47 -1.54 -0.12 -7.01
C MET A 47 -1.21 -1.32 -7.92
N GLN A 48 -1.42 -1.18 -9.23
CA GLN A 48 -1.11 -2.23 -10.19
C GLN A 48 0.39 -2.53 -10.27
N LEU A 49 1.26 -1.53 -10.14
CA LEU A 49 2.72 -1.72 -10.07
C LEU A 49 3.10 -2.58 -8.86
N LEU A 50 2.51 -2.31 -7.70
CA LEU A 50 2.74 -3.10 -6.48
C LEU A 50 2.29 -4.55 -6.67
N TYR A 51 1.13 -4.80 -7.28
CA TYR A 51 0.69 -6.16 -7.59
C TYR A 51 1.57 -6.87 -8.62
N ALA A 52 2.19 -6.15 -9.55
CA ALA A 52 3.15 -6.74 -10.47
C ALA A 52 4.43 -7.20 -9.76
N ILE A 53 4.93 -6.41 -8.80
CA ILE A 53 6.07 -6.77 -7.95
C ILE A 53 5.74 -8.00 -7.11
N GLU A 54 4.58 -8.01 -6.44
CA GLU A 54 4.16 -9.16 -5.63
C GLU A 54 3.99 -10.43 -6.45
N ARG A 55 3.46 -10.35 -7.67
CA ARG A 55 3.41 -11.51 -8.59
C ARG A 55 4.81 -12.01 -8.95
N ARG A 56 5.74 -11.12 -9.30
CA ARG A 56 7.14 -11.51 -9.56
C ARG A 56 7.76 -12.21 -8.36
N CYS A 57 7.54 -11.72 -7.15
CA CYS A 57 8.01 -12.34 -5.91
C CYS A 57 7.38 -13.72 -5.64
N MET A 58 6.21 -14.04 -6.21
CA MET A 58 5.55 -15.34 -6.07
C MET A 58 5.94 -16.31 -7.19
N ASP A 59 6.16 -15.80 -8.41
CA ASP A 59 6.48 -16.60 -9.59
C ASP A 59 7.97 -16.97 -9.66
N GLU A 60 8.84 -16.08 -9.19
CA GLU A 60 10.23 -16.42 -8.92
C GLU A 60 10.24 -17.24 -7.63
N ASP A 61 10.82 -18.45 -7.63
CA ASP A 61 11.12 -19.25 -6.43
C ASP A 61 12.18 -18.54 -5.54
N SER A 62 12.11 -17.20 -5.43
CA SER A 62 12.96 -16.42 -4.56
C SER A 62 12.67 -16.85 -3.13
N PHE A 63 13.70 -17.33 -2.45
CA PHE A 63 13.69 -17.58 -1.01
C PHE A 63 13.24 -16.30 -0.26
N VAL A 64 12.80 -16.45 0.99
CA VAL A 64 12.20 -15.37 1.82
C VAL A 64 13.01 -14.08 1.76
N GLU A 65 14.33 -14.19 1.82
CA GLU A 65 15.30 -13.09 1.77
C GLU A 65 15.27 -12.33 0.44
N GLY A 66 15.14 -13.04 -0.69
CA GLY A 66 15.05 -12.44 -2.03
C GLY A 66 13.76 -11.63 -2.20
N ARG A 67 12.62 -12.14 -1.70
CA ARG A 67 11.36 -11.39 -1.72
C ARG A 67 11.44 -10.12 -0.88
N LYS A 68 12.07 -10.18 0.28
CA LYS A 68 12.29 -9.02 1.15
C LYS A 68 13.12 -7.96 0.43
N GLU A 69 14.21 -8.36 -0.22
CA GLU A 69 15.08 -7.45 -0.96
C GLU A 69 14.37 -6.79 -2.15
N ILE A 70 13.61 -7.55 -2.94
CA ILE A 70 12.83 -7.01 -4.07
C ILE A 70 11.79 -6.00 -3.56
N ARG A 71 11.05 -6.32 -2.50
CA ARG A 71 10.08 -5.40 -1.91
C ARG A 71 10.73 -4.11 -1.42
N GLN A 72 11.88 -4.21 -0.75
CA GLN A 72 12.62 -3.05 -0.26
C GLN A 72 13.13 -2.16 -1.42
N LYS A 73 13.63 -2.76 -2.50
CA LYS A 73 14.17 -2.02 -3.64
C LYS A 73 13.10 -1.45 -4.57
N GLU A 74 12.02 -2.18 -4.79
CA GLU A 74 11.03 -1.85 -5.84
C GLU A 74 9.70 -1.35 -5.25
N ALA A 75 9.16 -2.02 -4.22
CA ALA A 75 7.83 -1.69 -3.70
C ALA A 75 7.84 -0.48 -2.75
N ILE A 76 8.80 -0.40 -1.83
CA ILE A 76 8.88 0.69 -0.83
C ILE A 76 8.92 2.08 -1.48
N PRO A 77 9.75 2.36 -2.52
CA PRO A 77 9.76 3.67 -3.18
C PRO A 77 8.39 4.05 -3.78
N ILE A 78 7.67 3.07 -4.34
CA ILE A 78 6.34 3.29 -4.94
C ILE A 78 5.33 3.62 -3.84
N ILE A 79 5.31 2.86 -2.74
CA ILE A 79 4.37 3.11 -1.65
C ILE A 79 4.65 4.48 -0.99
N HIS A 80 5.92 4.85 -0.81
CA HIS A 80 6.29 6.18 -0.30
C HIS A 80 5.83 7.31 -1.22
N ALA A 81 6.10 7.19 -2.53
CA ALA A 81 5.68 8.19 -3.50
C ALA A 81 4.14 8.31 -3.55
N LEU A 82 3.44 7.17 -3.55
CA LEU A 82 1.99 7.11 -3.54
C LEU A 82 1.41 7.72 -2.25
N GLY A 83 1.96 7.39 -1.08
CA GLY A 83 1.53 7.93 0.20
C GLY A 83 1.71 9.45 0.29
N LYS A 84 2.85 9.97 -0.20
CA LYS A 84 3.09 11.42 -0.28
C LYS A 84 2.10 12.09 -1.24
N TRP A 85 1.88 11.50 -2.41
CA TRP A 85 0.90 12.01 -3.38
C TRP A 85 -0.50 12.03 -2.76
N MET A 86 -0.95 10.94 -2.13
CA MET A 86 -2.29 10.87 -1.52
C MET A 86 -2.50 11.93 -0.44
N LYS A 87 -1.50 12.14 0.44
CA LYS A 87 -1.55 13.19 1.46
C LYS A 87 -1.68 14.59 0.84
N GLY A 88 -0.97 14.84 -0.27
CA GLY A 88 -1.10 16.09 -1.02
C GLY A 88 -2.49 16.28 -1.64
N GLN A 89 -3.01 15.24 -2.31
CA GLN A 89 -4.33 15.29 -2.94
C GLN A 89 -5.46 15.42 -1.93
N LEU A 90 -5.30 14.89 -0.71
CA LEU A 90 -6.29 15.01 0.35
C LEU A 90 -6.58 16.48 0.74
N LEU A 91 -5.63 17.39 0.51
CA LEU A 91 -5.79 18.82 0.76
C LEU A 91 -6.56 19.55 -0.36
N GLU A 92 -6.67 18.94 -1.54
CA GLU A 92 -7.27 19.54 -2.74
C GLU A 92 -8.71 19.07 -2.99
N VAL A 93 -9.11 17.94 -2.39
CA VAL A 93 -10.42 17.31 -2.62
C VAL A 93 -11.39 17.60 -1.49
N LEU A 94 -12.69 17.55 -1.80
CA LEU A 94 -13.73 17.66 -0.77
C LEU A 94 -13.70 16.42 0.13
N PRO A 95 -13.63 16.55 1.47
CA PRO A 95 -13.45 15.42 2.39
C PRO A 95 -14.53 14.32 2.28
N LYS A 96 -15.76 14.69 1.91
CA LYS A 96 -16.89 13.74 1.79
C LYS A 96 -17.14 13.25 0.36
N SER A 97 -16.32 13.66 -0.61
CA SER A 97 -16.41 13.14 -1.97
C SER A 97 -15.97 11.67 -2.03
N PRO A 98 -16.38 10.89 -3.04
CA PRO A 98 -15.91 9.51 -3.21
C PRO A 98 -14.37 9.41 -3.19
N ILE A 99 -13.68 10.31 -3.91
CA ILE A 99 -12.21 10.34 -3.95
C ILE A 99 -11.60 10.78 -2.62
N GLY A 100 -12.24 11.72 -1.90
CA GLY A 100 -11.81 12.14 -0.57
C GLY A 100 -11.87 10.99 0.43
N ASN A 101 -12.95 10.20 0.40
CA ASN A 101 -13.07 9.00 1.22
C ASN A 101 -12.03 7.94 0.83
N ALA A 102 -11.76 7.75 -0.46
CA ALA A 102 -10.75 6.82 -0.96
C ALA A 102 -9.34 7.18 -0.45
N LEU A 103 -8.96 8.45 -0.58
CA LEU A 103 -7.68 8.97 -0.12
C LEU A 103 -7.56 8.90 1.41
N ALA A 104 -8.60 9.31 2.14
CA ALA A 104 -8.61 9.27 3.61
C ALA A 104 -8.47 7.84 4.15
N TYR A 105 -9.21 6.89 3.56
CA TYR A 105 -9.10 5.48 3.93
C TYR A 105 -7.69 4.95 3.67
N SER A 106 -7.15 5.22 2.49
CA SER A 106 -5.85 4.69 2.05
C SER A 106 -4.69 5.24 2.89
N VAL A 107 -4.71 6.54 3.21
CA VAL A 107 -3.70 7.15 4.09
C VAL A 107 -3.80 6.61 5.51
N LYS A 108 -5.01 6.31 5.98
CA LYS A 108 -5.23 5.81 7.34
C LYS A 108 -4.84 4.33 7.50
N TYR A 109 -5.08 3.49 6.51
CA TYR A 109 -5.04 2.03 6.67
C TYR A 109 -4.15 1.28 5.68
N SER A 110 -3.74 1.89 4.57
CA SER A 110 -3.06 1.17 3.48
C SER A 110 -1.61 1.62 3.25
N ILE A 111 -1.24 2.81 3.71
CA ILE A 111 0.09 3.41 3.50
C ILE A 111 0.68 3.90 4.83
N GLN A 112 0.65 3.03 5.84
CA GLN A 112 1.47 3.21 7.05
C GLN A 112 2.81 2.52 6.79
N ILE A 113 3.84 3.33 6.50
CA ILE A 113 5.24 2.90 6.47
C ILE A 113 6.03 3.90 7.30
#